data_AF-A0A6A6MT90-F1
#
_entry.id   AF-A0A6A6MT90-F1
#
_cell.length_a   1.000
_cell.length_b   1.000
_cell.length_c   1.000
_cell.angle_alpha   90.00
_cell.angle_beta   90.00
_cell.angle_gamma   90.00
#
_symmetry.space_group_name_H-M   'P 1'
#
loop_
_entity.id
_entity.type
_entity.pdbx_description
1 polymer ?
#
loop_
_entity_poly.entity_id
_entity_poly.type
_entity_poly.pdbx_seq_one_letter_code
_entity_poly.pdbx_strand_id
1 'polypeptide(L)'
;MASSKLIFTLFLCSFFVYVIPLGSNAHILKACEFEAIYNLGDSISDTGNLIQEDPASVFSRFPYGQNLYVNPTGRCSNGLLIIDFIAKSAGVPLLNAYLTNPPRHME
;
A
#
# COMPACT_ATOMS: atom_id res chain seq x y z
N MET A 1 35.90 36.28 7.46
CA MET A 1 36.00 34.85 7.82
C MET A 1 34.75 34.28 8.51
N ALA A 2 33.99 35.04 9.32
CA ALA A 2 32.76 34.52 9.95
C ALA A 2 31.59 34.33 8.96
N SER A 3 31.42 35.24 8.00
CA SER A 3 30.35 35.21 6.99
C SER A 3 30.46 34.01 6.03
N SER A 4 31.66 33.67 5.57
CA SER A 4 31.88 32.51 4.68
C SER A 4 31.59 31.17 5.37
N LYS A 5 31.88 31.06 6.67
CA LYS A 5 31.53 29.88 7.47
C LYS A 5 30.02 29.73 7.60
N LEU A 6 29.29 30.83 7.85
CA LEU A 6 27.83 30.81 7.95
C LEU A 6 27.17 30.40 6.64
N ILE A 7 27.62 30.97 5.51
CA ILE A 7 27.12 30.62 4.17
C ILE A 7 27.35 29.14 3.88
N PHE A 8 28.56 28.64 4.15
CA PHE A 8 28.91 27.24 3.95
C PHE A 8 28.07 26.29 4.82
N THR A 9 27.82 26.64 6.09
CA THR A 9 26.95 25.88 6.97
C THR A 9 25.50 25.86 6.46
N LEU A 10 24.97 26.99 5.97
CA LEU A 10 23.62 27.04 5.39
C LEU A 10 23.51 26.19 4.12
N PHE A 11 24.53 26.19 3.26
CA PHE A 11 24.58 25.32 2.09
C PHE A 11 24.62 23.83 2.48
N LEU A 12 25.42 23.46 3.49
CA LEU A 12 25.46 22.10 4.02
C LEU A 12 24.12 21.66 4.61
N CYS A 13 23.47 22.51 5.41
CA CYS A 13 22.15 22.22 5.98
C CYS A 13 21.09 22.06 4.89
N SER A 14 21.08 22.96 3.90
CA SER A 14 20.16 22.89 2.76
C SER A 14 20.36 21.60 1.95
N PHE A 15 21.61 21.22 1.68
CA PHE A 15 21.95 19.96 1.02
C PHE A 15 21.49 18.75 1.84
N PHE A 16 21.71 18.74 3.16
CA PHE A 16 21.29 17.64 4.03
C PHE A 16 19.77 17.50 4.08
N VAL A 17 19.02 18.61 4.09
CA VAL A 17 17.56 18.63 3.99
C VAL A 17 17.07 18.13 2.62
N TYR A 18 17.81 18.37 1.54
CA TYR A 18 17.48 17.90 0.19
C TYR A 18 17.86 16.42 -0.04
N VAL A 19 18.87 15.91 0.66
CA VAL A 19 19.40 14.54 0.53
C VAL A 19 18.71 13.55 1.48
N ILE A 20 18.24 14.00 2.65
CA ILE A 20 17.33 13.17 3.45
C ILE A 20 16.03 13.04 2.65
N PRO A 21 15.66 11.85 2.16
CA PRO A 21 14.35 11.69 1.57
C PRO A 21 13.35 11.99 2.68
N LEU A 22 12.46 12.97 2.46
CA LEU A 22 11.28 13.22 3.31
C LEU A 22 10.25 12.07 3.22
N GLY A 23 10.73 10.86 2.95
CA GLY A 23 9.98 9.62 2.82
C GLY A 23 10.43 8.69 3.92
N SER A 24 10.02 8.96 5.17
CA SER A 24 9.80 7.86 6.09
C SER A 24 8.60 7.06 5.56
N ASN A 25 8.79 6.31 4.47
CA ASN A 25 8.08 5.06 4.27
C ASN A 25 8.59 4.16 5.38
N ALA A 26 8.09 4.40 6.60
CA ALA A 26 8.44 3.65 7.77
C ALA A 26 7.82 2.27 7.54
N HIS A 27 8.55 1.44 6.81
CA HIS A 27 8.36 0.01 6.73
C HIS A 27 8.74 -0.59 8.10
N ILE A 28 8.07 -0.12 9.15
CA ILE A 28 8.40 -0.44 10.55
C ILE A 28 8.37 -1.96 10.73
N LEU A 29 7.44 -2.62 10.03
CA LEU A 29 7.27 -4.05 10.08
C LEU A 29 8.21 -4.82 9.13
N LYS A 30 8.94 -4.16 8.21
CA LYS A 30 9.88 -4.85 7.31
C LYS A 30 11.07 -5.45 8.05
N ALA A 31 11.47 -4.86 9.18
CA ALA A 31 12.49 -5.44 10.06
C ALA A 31 12.06 -6.77 10.69
N CYS A 32 10.76 -7.09 10.68
CA CYS A 32 10.23 -8.36 11.17
C CYS A 32 10.30 -9.49 10.14
N GLU A 33 10.63 -9.18 8.88
CA GLU A 33 10.83 -10.17 7.81
C GLU A 33 9.65 -11.15 7.64
N PHE A 34 8.41 -10.66 7.76
CA PHE A 34 7.22 -11.48 7.51
C PHE A 34 7.19 -11.97 6.06
N GLU A 35 6.98 -13.27 5.86
CA GLU A 35 6.85 -13.87 4.53
C GLU A 35 5.43 -13.74 3.97
N ALA A 36 4.42 -13.72 4.83
CA ALA A 36 3.02 -13.74 4.44
C ALA A 36 2.10 -13.12 5.51
N ILE A 37 0.89 -12.75 5.09
CA ILE A 37 -0.18 -12.25 5.95
C ILE A 37 -1.43 -13.09 5.68
N TYR A 38 -2.01 -13.67 6.73
CA TYR A 38 -3.32 -14.31 6.70
C TYR A 38 -4.34 -13.36 7.31
N ASN A 39 -5.31 -12.94 6.50
CA ASN A 39 -6.30 -11.95 6.87
C ASN A 39 -7.70 -12.58 6.87
N LEU A 40 -8.38 -12.53 8.02
CA LEU A 40 -9.71 -13.08 8.22
C LEU A 40 -10.63 -11.96 8.70
N GLY A 41 -11.90 -12.02 8.31
CA GLY A 41 -12.88 -11.03 8.74
C GLY A 41 -14.04 -10.92 7.76
N ASP A 42 -14.62 -9.72 7.72
CA ASP A 42 -15.74 -9.35 6.86
C ASP A 42 -15.33 -8.26 5.84
N SER A 43 -16.26 -7.40 5.44
CA SER A 43 -16.08 -6.35 4.45
C SER A 43 -14.88 -5.42 4.72
N ILE A 44 -14.52 -5.13 5.97
CA ILE A 44 -13.38 -4.24 6.27
C ILE A 44 -12.02 -4.91 6.06
N SER A 45 -12.03 -6.24 5.95
CA SER A 45 -10.85 -7.08 5.70
C SER A 45 -10.85 -7.65 4.27
N ASP A 46 -12.00 -7.68 3.59
CA ASP A 46 -12.13 -8.34 2.30
C ASP A 46 -11.40 -7.59 1.16
N THR A 47 -10.35 -8.22 0.63
CA THR A 47 -9.54 -7.71 -0.49
C THR A 47 -10.09 -8.08 -1.87
N GLY A 48 -11.28 -8.68 -1.94
CA GLY A 48 -12.02 -8.91 -3.18
C GLY A 48 -12.67 -10.29 -3.32
N ASN A 49 -12.81 -11.07 -2.25
CA ASN A 49 -13.53 -12.34 -2.28
C ASN A 49 -15.00 -12.15 -2.66
N LEU A 50 -15.68 -11.15 -2.10
CA LEU A 50 -17.09 -10.92 -2.37
C LEU A 50 -17.36 -10.61 -3.85
N ILE A 51 -16.46 -9.92 -4.56
CA ILE A 51 -16.65 -9.69 -5.99
C ILE A 51 -16.39 -10.93 -6.85
N GLN A 52 -15.68 -11.93 -6.32
CA GLN A 52 -15.51 -13.24 -6.97
C GLN A 52 -16.73 -14.13 -6.76
N GLU A 53 -17.35 -14.08 -5.56
CA GLU A 53 -18.56 -14.82 -5.23
C GLU A 53 -19.82 -14.20 -5.86
N ASP A 54 -19.92 -12.87 -5.79
CA ASP A 54 -21.00 -12.06 -6.37
C ASP A 54 -20.40 -10.93 -7.24
N PRO A 55 -20.16 -11.19 -8.54
CA PRO A 55 -19.71 -10.17 -9.47
C PRO A 55 -20.67 -8.98 -9.62
N ALA A 56 -21.95 -9.13 -9.24
CA ALA A 56 -22.95 -8.07 -9.30
C ALA A 56 -22.94 -7.16 -8.06
N SER A 57 -22.15 -7.50 -7.04
CA SER A 57 -21.97 -6.74 -5.79
C SER A 57 -21.69 -5.26 -6.04
N VAL A 58 -22.12 -4.40 -5.12
CA VAL A 58 -21.85 -2.95 -5.19
C VAL A 58 -20.36 -2.63 -5.20
N PHE A 59 -19.53 -3.51 -4.61
CA PHE A 59 -18.08 -3.34 -4.53
C PHE A 59 -17.35 -3.61 -5.86
N SER A 60 -18.04 -4.17 -6.86
CA SER A 60 -17.52 -4.30 -8.24
C SER A 60 -17.75 -3.06 -9.08
N ARG A 61 -18.22 -1.95 -8.48
CA ARG A 61 -18.57 -0.68 -9.15
C ARG A 61 -17.95 0.51 -8.44
N PHE A 62 -17.86 1.64 -9.13
CA PHE A 62 -17.51 2.91 -8.49
C PHE A 62 -18.54 3.29 -7.41
N PRO A 63 -18.12 3.95 -6.31
CA PRO A 63 -16.81 4.58 -6.09
C PRO A 63 -15.73 3.67 -5.48
N TYR A 64 -16.00 2.38 -5.31
CA TYR A 64 -15.04 1.46 -4.70
C TYR A 64 -13.79 1.32 -5.56
N GLY A 65 -12.60 1.46 -4.96
CA GLY A 65 -11.31 1.47 -5.66
C GLY A 65 -10.93 2.77 -6.40
N GLN A 66 -11.78 3.81 -6.40
CA GLN A 66 -11.56 5.05 -7.17
C GLN A 66 -10.23 5.76 -6.88
N ASN A 67 -9.69 5.65 -5.66
CA ASN A 67 -8.44 6.29 -5.26
C ASN A 67 -7.19 5.47 -5.66
N LEU A 68 -7.34 4.28 -6.24
CA LEU A 68 -6.23 3.38 -6.54
C LEU A 68 -6.06 3.09 -8.03
N TYR A 69 -7.17 2.81 -8.73
CA TYR A 69 -7.15 2.36 -10.12
C TYR A 69 -8.31 2.97 -10.92
N VAL A 70 -8.26 2.80 -12.23
CA VAL A 70 -9.35 3.18 -13.15
C VAL A 70 -10.52 2.18 -13.11
N ASN A 71 -10.39 1.08 -12.33
CA ASN A 71 -11.41 0.05 -12.16
C ASN A 71 -11.64 -0.26 -10.67
N PRO A 72 -12.85 -0.72 -10.31
CA PRO A 72 -13.14 -1.20 -8.96
C PRO A 72 -12.21 -2.33 -8.53
N THR A 73 -11.74 -2.28 -7.29
CA THR A 73 -10.73 -3.22 -6.75
C THR A 73 -11.34 -4.41 -6.03
N GLY A 74 -12.65 -4.39 -5.75
CA GLY A 74 -13.32 -5.35 -4.89
C GLY A 74 -13.14 -5.12 -3.39
N ARG A 75 -12.31 -4.15 -2.98
CA ARG A 75 -12.24 -3.70 -1.59
C ARG A 75 -13.49 -2.90 -1.26
N CYS A 76 -14.05 -3.09 -0.06
CA CYS A 76 -15.20 -2.35 0.43
C CYS A 76 -14.85 -0.89 0.86
N SER A 77 -13.98 -0.23 0.09
CA SER A 77 -13.51 1.14 0.29
C SER A 77 -13.24 1.82 -1.06
N ASN A 78 -13.23 3.14 -1.10
CA ASN A 78 -12.75 3.89 -2.27
C ASN A 78 -11.23 3.76 -2.46
N GLY A 79 -10.51 3.22 -1.48
CA GLY A 79 -9.07 3.01 -1.53
C GLY A 79 -8.63 1.72 -0.85
N LEU A 80 -7.49 1.79 -0.17
CA LEU A 80 -6.90 0.66 0.54
C LEU A 80 -7.61 0.39 1.86
N LEU A 81 -7.60 -0.88 2.28
CA LEU A 81 -8.05 -1.32 3.59
C LEU A 81 -6.90 -1.26 4.60
N ILE A 82 -7.21 -1.40 5.90
CA ILE A 82 -6.20 -1.42 6.97
C ILE A 82 -5.11 -2.47 6.69
N ILE A 83 -5.51 -3.65 6.20
CA ILE A 83 -4.58 -4.74 5.89
C ILE A 83 -3.56 -4.39 4.80
N ASP A 84 -3.92 -3.53 3.85
CA ASP A 84 -3.00 -3.10 2.80
C ASP A 84 -1.91 -2.18 3.34
N PHE A 85 -2.24 -1.33 4.33
CA PHE A 85 -1.24 -0.50 5.00
C PHE A 85 -0.29 -1.34 5.85
N ILE A 86 -0.80 -2.40 6.49
CA ILE A 86 0.03 -3.38 7.20
C ILE A 86 0.97 -4.10 6.22
N ALA A 87 0.44 -4.57 5.08
CA ALA A 87 1.25 -5.22 4.02
C ALA A 87 2.35 -4.29 3.51
N LYS A 88 2.01 -3.02 3.21
CA LYS A 88 2.99 -1.99 2.84
C LYS A 88 4.06 -1.79 3.91
N SER A 89 3.66 -1.69 5.18
CA SER A 89 4.61 -1.54 6.30
C SER A 89 5.53 -2.75 6.46
N ALA A 90 4.99 -3.97 6.26
CA ALA A 90 5.74 -5.22 6.33
C ALA A 90 6.65 -5.45 5.11
N GLY A 91 6.42 -4.74 4.01
CA GLY A 91 7.18 -4.93 2.78
C GLY A 91 6.79 -6.19 2.01
N VAL A 92 5.61 -6.74 2.27
CA VAL A 92 5.03 -7.87 1.52
C VAL A 92 4.06 -7.36 0.44
N PRO A 93 3.77 -8.14 -0.62
CA PRO A 93 2.77 -7.78 -1.61
C PRO A 93 1.39 -7.51 -1.00
N LEU A 94 0.58 -6.66 -1.64
CA LEU A 94 -0.82 -6.49 -1.25
C LEU A 94 -1.58 -7.80 -1.42
N LEU A 95 -2.52 -8.04 -0.50
CA LEU A 95 -3.32 -9.25 -0.53
C LEU A 95 -4.30 -9.19 -1.70
N ASN A 96 -4.34 -10.28 -2.48
CA ASN A 96 -5.38 -10.54 -3.47
C ASN A 96 -6.58 -11.22 -2.81
N ALA A 97 -7.69 -11.34 -3.55
CA ALA A 97 -8.78 -12.21 -3.12
C ALA A 97 -8.27 -13.65 -2.99
N TYR A 98 -8.59 -14.31 -1.88
CA TYR A 98 -8.27 -15.72 -1.66
C TYR A 98 -8.89 -16.61 -2.75
N LEU A 99 -10.10 -16.28 -3.20
CA LEU A 99 -10.82 -17.04 -4.24
C LEU A 99 -10.34 -16.76 -5.67
N THR A 100 -9.20 -16.08 -5.85
CA THR A 100 -8.67 -15.84 -7.20
C THR A 100 -8.20 -17.15 -7.81
N ASN A 101 -8.92 -17.65 -8.81
CA ASN A 101 -8.42 -18.75 -9.62
C ASN A 101 -7.13 -18.30 -10.35
N PRO A 102 -6.03 -19.05 -10.29
CA PRO A 102 -4.88 -18.77 -11.14
C PRO A 102 -5.31 -18.81 -12.61
N PRO A 103 -4.74 -17.97 -13.49
CA PRO A 103 -5.04 -18.05 -14.91
C PRO A 103 -4.74 -19.47 -15.41
N ARG A 104 -5.70 -20.07 -16.14
CA ARG A 104 -5.69 -21.46 -16.63
C ARG A 104 -4.58 -21.81 -17.65
N HIS A 105 -3.50 -21.03 -17.73
CA HIS A 105 -2.47 -21.16 -18.76
C HIS A 105 -1.03 -20.96 -18.24
N MET A 106 -0.72 -21.47 -17.05
CA MET A 106 0.67 -21.69 -16.62
C MET A 106 0.87 -23.16 -16.23
N GLU A 107 0.74 -24.03 -17.23
CA GLU A 107 1.38 -25.35 -17.31
C GLU A 107 2.15 -25.42 -18.64
#